data_AF-A0AB35C7T8-F1
#
_entry.id   AF-A0AB35C7T8-F1
#
_cell.length_a   1.000
_cell.length_b   1.000
_cell.length_c   1.000
_cell.angle_alpha   90.00
_cell.angle_beta   90.00
_cell.angle_gamma   90.00
#
_symmetry.space_group_name_H-M   'P 1'
#
loop_
_entity.id
_entity.type
_entity.pdbx_description
1 polymer ?
#
loop_
_entity_poly.entity_id
_entity_poly.type
_entity_poly.pdbx_seq_one_letter_code
_entity_poly.pdbx_strand_id
1 'polypeptide(L)' 'MLFNYQSDEENAFNQIRTIEEDGKLWFCATDVARVLGYVNPRDAIIRYCKSMGVVIRAPYN' A
#
# COMPACT_ATOMS: atom_id res chain seq x y z
N MET A 1 9.21 30.88 -15.13
CA MET A 1 9.71 29.77 -14.31
C MET A 1 8.51 28.95 -13.90
N LEU A 2 8.35 27.75 -14.45
CA LEU A 2 7.24 26.85 -14.11
C LEU A 2 7.75 25.92 -13.01
N PHE A 3 7.08 25.96 -11.85
CA PHE A 3 7.32 24.99 -10.78
C PHE A 3 6.17 23.99 -10.81
N ASN A 4 6.49 22.71 -10.96
CA ASN A 4 5.52 21.66 -10.71
C ASN A 4 5.36 21.55 -9.19
N TYR A 5 4.18 21.92 -8.70
CA TYR A 5 3.80 21.68 -7.32
C TYR A 5 3.36 20.21 -7.20
N GLN A 6 4.08 19.43 -6.41
CA GLN A 6 3.61 18.11 -5.97
C GLN A 6 3.25 18.24 -4.49
N SER A 7 2.00 17.94 -4.17
CA SER A 7 1.57 17.91 -2.77
C SER A 7 2.25 16.74 -2.04
N ASP A 8 2.56 16.92 -0.76
CA ASP A 8 3.14 15.84 0.06
C ASP A 8 2.18 14.64 0.19
N GLU A 9 0.87 14.90 0.14
CA GLU A 9 -0.17 13.88 0.14
C GLU A 9 -0.10 13.02 -1.13
N GLU A 10 -0.05 13.61 -2.33
CA GLU A 10 0.12 12.86 -3.58
C GLU A 10 1.41 12.05 -3.60
N ASN A 11 2.49 12.57 -3.01
CA ASN A 11 3.77 11.87 -2.93
C ASN A 11 3.71 10.62 -2.02
N ALA A 12 2.88 10.67 -0.97
CA ALA A 12 2.62 9.51 -0.14
C ALA A 12 1.82 8.43 -0.89
N PHE A 13 0.80 8.82 -1.66
CA PHE A 13 0.02 7.88 -2.47
C PHE A 13 0.80 7.29 -3.65
N ASN A 14 1.71 8.06 -4.26
CA ASN A 14 2.59 7.58 -5.34
C ASN A 14 3.54 6.45 -4.92
N GLN A 15 3.74 6.24 -3.62
CA GLN A 15 4.57 5.16 -3.10
C GLN A 15 3.80 3.84 -2.90
N ILE A 16 2.47 3.84 -3.03
CA ILE A 16 1.67 2.63 -2.85
C ILE A 16 1.71 1.79 -4.13
N ARG A 17 2.27 0.58 -4.04
CA ARG A 17 2.26 -0.36 -5.16
C ARG A 17 0.87 -0.96 -5.35
N THR A 18 0.45 -1.01 -6.61
CA THR A 18 -0.80 -1.65 -7.03
C THR A 18 -0.53 -2.74 -8.06
N ILE A 19 -1.38 -3.76 -8.06
CA ILE A 19 -1.43 -4.80 -9.10
C ILE A 19 -2.87 -5.00 -9.52
N GLU A 20 -3.10 -5.24 -10.81
CA GLU A 20 -4.41 -5.63 -11.30
C GLU A 20 -4.39 -7.13 -11.59
N GLU A 21 -5.30 -7.88 -10.97
CA GLU A 21 -5.43 -9.32 -11.16
C GLU A 21 -6.89 -9.73 -11.10
N ASP A 22 -7.29 -10.62 -12.02
CA ASP A 22 -8.66 -11.12 -12.14
C ASP A 22 -9.72 -9.99 -12.23
N GLY A 23 -9.35 -8.87 -12.88
CA GLY A 23 -10.21 -7.68 -13.00
C GLY A 23 -10.42 -6.93 -11.68
N LYS A 24 -9.61 -7.22 -10.66
CA LYS A 24 -9.62 -6.52 -9.38
C LYS A 24 -8.29 -5.80 -9.17
N LEU A 25 -8.38 -4.56 -8.69
CA LEU A 25 -7.23 -3.79 -8.27
C LEU A 25 -6.85 -4.17 -6.84
N TRP A 26 -5.61 -4.57 -6.64
CA TRP A 26 -5.02 -4.91 -5.37
C TRP A 26 -3.95 -3.89 -4.98
N PHE A 27 -3.86 -3.61 -3.68
CA PHE A 27 -2.89 -2.68 -3.11
C PHE A 27 -1.92 -3.42 -2.20
N CYS A 28 -0.66 -2.98 -2.16
CA CYS A 28 0.28 -3.49 -1.18
C CYS A 28 -0.11 -3.00 0.22
N ALA A 29 -0.63 -3.92 1.05
CA ALA A 29 -1.11 -3.61 2.38
C ALA A 29 -0.04 -2.96 3.30
N THR A 30 1.24 -3.34 3.11
CA THR A 30 2.36 -2.74 3.85
C THR A 30 2.54 -1.26 3.50
N ASP A 31 2.46 -0.92 2.21
CA ASP A 31 2.66 0.46 1.75
C ASP A 31 1.50 1.33 2.23
N VAL A 32 0.26 0.82 2.13
CA VAL A 32 -0.94 1.48 2.66
C VAL A 32 -0.80 1.73 4.16
N ALA A 33 -0.40 0.72 4.95
CA ALA A 33 -0.24 0.88 6.39
C ALA A 33 0.86 1.90 6.76
N ARG A 34 1.93 2.01 5.97
CA ARG A 34 2.98 3.03 6.18
C ARG A 34 2.48 4.44 5.86
N VAL A 35 1.74 4.62 4.76
CA VAL A 35 1.13 5.90 4.41
C VAL A 35 0.11 6.36 5.45
N LEU A 36 -0.63 5.41 6.03
CA LEU A 36 -1.55 5.67 7.15
C LEU A 36 -0.85 5.97 8.47
N GLY A 37 0.49 5.86 8.55
CA GLY A 37 1.26 6.18 9.74
C GLY A 37 1.32 5.08 10.80
N TYR A 38 1.00 3.83 10.46
CA TYR A 38 1.18 2.72 11.39
C TYR A 38 2.66 2.43 11.62
N VAL A 39 3.07 2.47 12.90
CA VAL A 39 4.45 2.16 13.32
C VAL A 39 4.83 0.72 12.97
N ASN A 40 3.89 -0.22 13.15
CA ASN A 40 4.09 -1.63 12.79
C ASN A 40 3.03 -2.04 11.75
N PRO A 41 3.35 -1.96 10.44
CA PRO A 41 2.40 -2.29 9.38
C PRO A 41 1.96 -3.76 9.44
N ARG A 42 2.84 -4.68 9.85
CA ARG A 42 2.49 -6.11 9.97
C ARG A 42 1.40 -6.34 11.02
N ASP A 43 1.54 -5.72 12.19
CA ASP A 43 0.55 -5.83 13.27
C ASP A 43 -0.79 -5.19 12.86
N ALA A 44 -0.74 -4.02 12.20
CA ALA A 44 -1.95 -3.36 11.68
C ALA A 44 -2.68 -4.25 10.66
N ILE A 45 -1.97 -4.89 9.73
CA ILE A 45 -2.56 -5.79 8.75
C ILE A 45 -3.22 -6.99 9.45
N ILE A 46 -2.55 -7.60 10.44
CA ILE A 46 -3.11 -8.77 11.16
C ILE A 46 -4.37 -8.39 11.95
N ARG A 47 -4.39 -7.20 12.56
CA ARG A 47 -5.52 -6.75 13.39
C ARG A 47 -6.72 -6.27 12.59
N TYR A 48 -6.47 -5.59 11.47
CA TYR A 48 -7.51 -4.88 10.72
C TYR A 48 -7.87 -5.51 9.38
N CYS A 49 -6.99 -6.34 8.79
CA CYS A 49 -7.29 -7.05 7.56
C CYS A 49 -7.76 -8.48 7.84
N LYS A 50 -8.80 -8.91 7.13
CA LYS A 50 -9.26 -10.30 7.18
C LYS A 50 -8.18 -11.22 6.57
N SER A 51 -7.92 -12.36 7.21
CA SER A 51 -6.96 -13.36 6.72
C SER A 51 -7.24 -13.81 5.28
N MET A 52 -8.52 -13.87 4.87
CA MET A 52 -8.93 -14.23 3.50
C MET A 52 -8.72 -13.11 2.47
N GLY A 53 -8.46 -11.87 2.89
CA GLY A 53 -8.23 -10.72 2.01
C GLY A 53 -6.75 -10.35 1.83
N VAL A 54 -5.84 -11.02 2.55
CA VAL A 54 -4.40 -10.75 2.51
C VAL A 54 -3.69 -11.93 1.87
N VAL A 55 -3.36 -11.79 0.59
CA VAL A 55 -2.50 -12.75 -0.10
C VAL A 55 -1.05 -12.44 0.26
N ILE A 56 -0.46 -13.23 1.16
CA ILE A 56 0.98 -13.14 1.47
C ILE A 56 1.73 -13.82 0.33
N ARG A 57 2.24 -13.02 -0.61
CA ARG A 57 3.13 -13.51 -1.66
C ARG A 57 4.56 -13.53 -1.12
N ALA A 58 5.20 -14.70 -1.14
CA ALA A 58 6.64 -14.76 -1.01
C ALA A 58 7.27 -14.00 -2.19
N PRO A 59 8.41 -13.31 -2.01
CA PRO A 59 9.10 -12.72 -3.15
C PRO A 59 9.41 -13.84 -4.15
N TYR A 60 8.98 -13.66 -5.40
CA TYR A 60 9.47 -14.49 -6.49
C TYR A 60 10.98 -14.20 -6.61
N ASN A 61 11.78 -15.25 -6.43
CA ASN A 61 13.24 -15.20 -6.51
C ASN A 61 13.70 -14.90 -7.93
#